data_AF-A0A5E4LWP8-F1
#
_entry.id   AF-A0A5E4LWP8-F1
#
_cell.length_a   1.000
_cell.length_b   1.000
_cell.length_c   1.000
_cell.angle_alpha   90.00
_cell.angle_beta   90.00
_cell.angle_gamma   90.00
#
_symmetry.space_group_name_H-M   'P 1'
#
loop_
_entity.id
_entity.type
_entity.pdbx_description
1 polymer ?
#
loop_
_entity_poly.entity_id
_entity_poly.type
_entity_poly.pdbx_seq_one_letter_code
_entity_poly.pdbx_strand_id
1 'polypeptide(L)'
;MKESIPLTWRRIPERYRMIGVKCATCKTTFFPKRSICPKCRRKGKISDLQFAGKGKIFSFTEVTAPPEGFEDQVPYILAIIELDEGAKITGQVVDAHKDTVKIGSRVEQVFRVIQRDDPEGLVHYGFKFRLVEDGKARLV
;
A
#
# COMPACT_ATOMS: atom_id res chain seq x y z
N MET A 1 -18.91 5.02 -1.74
CA MET A 1 -18.33 6.08 -2.62
C MET A 1 -17.84 5.47 -3.93
N LYS A 2 -18.24 6.01 -5.08
CA LYS A 2 -17.87 5.50 -6.41
C LYS A 2 -16.57 6.12 -6.91
N GLU A 3 -15.53 5.32 -7.15
CA GLU A 3 -14.29 5.83 -7.77
C GLU A 3 -14.45 5.95 -9.29
N SER A 4 -13.79 6.94 -9.90
CA SER A 4 -13.77 7.12 -11.36
C SER A 4 -13.08 5.94 -12.06
N ILE A 5 -13.79 5.24 -12.95
CA ILE A 5 -13.26 4.06 -13.68
C ILE A 5 -11.94 4.37 -14.41
N PRO A 6 -11.80 5.47 -15.18
CA PRO A 6 -10.51 5.81 -15.81
C PRO A 6 -9.38 6.08 -14.82
N LEU A 7 -9.68 6.58 -13.61
CA LEU A 7 -8.68 6.78 -12.58
C LEU A 7 -8.19 5.43 -12.03
N THR A 8 -9.13 4.53 -11.73
CA THR A 8 -8.82 3.17 -11.29
C THR A 8 -7.95 2.46 -12.31
N TRP A 9 -8.33 2.49 -13.59
CA TRP A 9 -7.58 1.86 -14.69
C TRP A 9 -6.13 2.36 -14.78
N ARG A 10 -5.90 3.68 -14.73
CA ARG A 10 -4.54 4.25 -14.77
C ARG A 10 -3.69 3.87 -13.56
N ARG A 11 -4.31 3.59 -12.41
CA ARG A 11 -3.63 3.21 -11.16
C ARG A 11 -3.41 1.71 -10.98
N ILE A 12 -3.91 0.86 -11.89
CA ILE A 12 -3.69 -0.60 -11.83
C ILE A 12 -2.20 -0.97 -11.66
N PRO A 13 -1.24 -0.41 -12.41
CA PRO A 13 0.18 -0.74 -12.23
C PRO A 13 0.70 -0.46 -10.82
N GLU A 14 0.23 0.62 -10.18
CA GLU A 14 0.58 1.00 -8.82
C GLU A 14 -0.10 0.09 -7.79
N ARG A 15 -1.42 -0.12 -7.92
CA ARG A 15 -2.21 -0.88 -6.95
C ARG A 15 -1.93 -2.38 -6.97
N TYR A 16 -1.66 -2.95 -8.15
CA TYR A 16 -1.59 -4.41 -8.32
C TYR A 16 -0.15 -4.89 -8.18
N ARG A 17 0.80 -4.16 -8.77
CA ARG A 17 2.20 -4.56 -8.89
C ARG A 17 3.16 -3.69 -8.09
N MET A 18 2.65 -2.72 -7.34
CA MET A 18 3.44 -1.71 -6.61
C MET A 18 4.54 -1.08 -7.46
N ILE A 19 4.19 -0.70 -8.69
CA ILE A 19 5.10 0.05 -9.56
C ILE A 19 5.05 1.51 -9.14
N GLY A 20 6.09 1.98 -8.46
CA GLY A 20 6.35 3.39 -8.22
C GLY A 20 7.46 3.90 -9.13
N VAL A 21 8.26 4.83 -8.63
CA VAL A 21 9.37 5.41 -9.40
C VAL A 21 10.62 5.59 -8.57
N LYS A 22 11.78 5.61 -9.25
CA LYS A 22 13.08 5.98 -8.68
C LYS A 22 13.70 7.10 -9.48
N CYS A 23 14.29 8.07 -8.79
CA CYS A 23 15.11 9.10 -9.44
C CYS A 23 16.53 8.58 -9.60
N ALA A 24 17.04 8.43 -10.82
CA ALA A 24 18.42 8.02 -11.08
C ALA A 24 19.44 9.06 -10.57
N THR A 25 19.07 10.35 -10.51
CA THR A 25 19.95 11.44 -10.07
C THR A 25 20.21 11.42 -8.56
N CYS A 26 19.18 11.31 -7.72
CA CYS A 26 19.31 11.35 -6.26
C CYS A 26 19.03 10.01 -5.57
N LYS A 27 18.80 8.95 -6.35
CA LYS A 27 18.47 7.59 -5.91
C LYS A 27 17.23 7.44 -5.02
N THR A 28 16.49 8.53 -4.77
CA THR A 28 15.28 8.51 -3.95
C THR A 28 14.16 7.80 -4.70
N THR A 29 13.43 6.95 -3.98
CA THR A 29 12.27 6.22 -4.47
C THR A 29 10.98 6.93 -4.04
N PHE A 30 9.94 6.80 -4.84
CA PHE A 30 8.64 7.42 -4.57
C PHE A 30 7.53 6.45 -4.92
N PHE A 31 6.55 6.41 -4.03
CA PHE A 31 5.28 5.76 -4.21
C PHE A 31 4.20 6.67 -3.62
N PRO A 32 3.09 6.97 -4.32
CA PRO A 32 2.74 6.55 -5.68
C PRO A 32 3.65 7.13 -6.78
N LYS A 33 3.39 6.77 -8.05
CA LYS A 33 4.18 7.28 -9.19
C LYS A 33 4.15 8.80 -9.26
N ARG A 34 5.27 9.41 -9.61
CA ARG A 34 5.42 10.85 -9.84
C ARG A 34 6.14 11.12 -11.14
N SER A 35 5.71 12.15 -11.86
CA SER A 35 6.38 12.62 -13.09
C SER A 35 7.62 13.47 -12.82
N ILE A 36 7.68 14.14 -11.66
CA ILE A 36 8.77 15.07 -11.30
C ILE A 36 9.32 14.71 -9.93
N CYS A 37 10.66 14.65 -9.83
CA CYS A 37 11.35 14.45 -8.55
C CYS A 37 11.21 15.70 -7.66
N PRO A 38 10.69 15.61 -6.43
CA PRO A 38 10.61 16.76 -5.53
C PRO A 38 11.98 17.34 -5.15
N LYS A 39 13.03 16.49 -5.09
CA LYS A 39 14.39 16.91 -4.72
C LYS A 39 15.15 17.55 -5.90
N CYS A 40 15.16 16.89 -7.05
CA CYS A 40 15.94 17.32 -8.23
C CYS A 40 15.14 18.19 -9.21
N ARG A 41 13.81 18.26 -9.05
CA ARG A 41 12.87 18.91 -9.97
C ARG A 41 13.14 18.46 -11.43
N ARG A 42 13.27 19.42 -12.34
CA ARG A 42 13.54 19.21 -13.77
C ARG A 42 14.81 18.41 -14.07
N LYS A 43 15.80 18.41 -13.15
CA LYS A 43 17.06 17.65 -13.32
C LYS A 43 16.92 16.17 -12.92
N GLY A 44 15.80 15.79 -12.33
CA GLY A 44 15.56 14.41 -11.89
C GLY A 44 15.23 13.52 -13.07
N LYS A 45 16.03 12.48 -13.29
CA LYS A 45 15.72 11.42 -14.26
C LYS A 45 14.88 10.35 -13.55
N ILE A 46 13.57 10.39 -13.75
CA ILE A 46 12.62 9.45 -13.14
C ILE A 46 12.49 8.21 -14.04
N SER A 47 12.58 7.02 -13.44
CA SER A 47 12.26 5.75 -14.09
C SER A 47 11.33 4.92 -13.22
N ASP A 48 10.51 4.07 -13.83
CA ASP A 48 9.67 3.11 -13.11
C ASP A 48 10.53 2.19 -12.22
N LEU A 49 10.01 1.88 -11.03
CA LEU A 49 10.58 0.91 -10.10
C LEU A 49 9.45 0.02 -9.59
N GLN A 50 9.59 -1.29 -9.77
CA GLN A 50 8.73 -2.26 -9.11
C GLN A 50 9.27 -2.50 -7.69
N PHE A 51 8.45 -2.20 -6.68
CA PHE A 51 8.78 -2.48 -5.29
C PHE A 51 8.55 -3.97 -4.99
N ALA A 52 9.41 -4.58 -4.18
CA ALA A 52 9.31 -5.97 -3.74
C ALA A 52 8.11 -6.21 -2.81
N GLY A 53 7.55 -5.12 -2.28
CA GLY A 53 6.40 -5.13 -1.39
C GLY A 53 6.66 -5.67 0.00
N LYS A 54 7.91 -5.60 0.44
CA LYS A 54 8.32 -5.87 1.81
C LYS A 54 8.63 -4.56 2.51
N GLY A 55 8.35 -4.52 3.80
CA GLY A 55 8.59 -3.34 4.59
C GLY A 55 8.39 -3.60 6.07
N LYS A 56 8.38 -2.50 6.82
CA LYS A 56 8.11 -2.51 8.26
C LYS A 56 7.05 -1.49 8.62
N ILE A 57 6.32 -1.75 9.70
CA ILE A 57 5.32 -0.83 10.23
C ILE A 57 6.04 0.38 10.83
N PHE A 58 5.84 1.56 10.25
CA PHE A 58 6.37 2.83 10.75
C PHE A 58 5.46 3.42 11.84
N SER A 59 4.14 3.36 11.64
CA SER A 59 3.12 3.75 12.60
C SER A 59 1.81 3.04 12.26
N PHE A 60 0.94 2.80 13.24
CA PHE A 60 -0.36 2.16 13.01
C PHE A 60 -1.43 2.67 13.97
N THR A 61 -2.68 2.49 13.57
CA THR A 61 -3.87 2.70 14.40
C THR A 61 -4.89 1.60 14.12
N GLU A 62 -5.70 1.30 15.12
CA GLU A 62 -6.92 0.52 14.96
C GLU A 62 -8.07 1.47 14.64
N VAL A 63 -8.86 1.16 13.62
CA VAL A 63 -10.05 1.92 13.24
C VAL A 63 -11.28 1.16 13.71
N THR A 64 -11.99 1.74 14.68
CA THR A 64 -13.24 1.21 15.23
C THR A 64 -14.49 1.95 14.73
N ALA A 65 -14.32 3.19 14.25
CA ALA A 65 -15.37 3.99 13.62
C ALA A 65 -14.94 4.32 12.18
N PRO A 66 -15.35 3.51 11.19
CA PRO A 66 -14.88 3.64 9.82
C PRO A 66 -15.68 4.69 9.03
N PRO A 67 -15.17 5.15 7.87
CA PRO A 67 -15.98 5.82 6.88
C PRO A 67 -16.98 4.85 6.22
N GLU A 68 -17.97 5.42 5.52
CA GLU A 68 -18.98 4.65 4.77
C GLU A 68 -18.33 3.69 3.75
N GLY A 69 -18.80 2.44 3.73
CA GLY A 69 -18.33 1.36 2.85
C GLY A 69 -17.20 0.49 3.44
N PHE A 70 -16.85 0.71 4.71
CA PHE A 70 -15.82 -0.05 5.43
C PHE A 70 -16.33 -0.68 6.74
N GLU A 71 -17.65 -0.61 6.98
CA GLU A 71 -18.33 -1.14 8.17
C GLU A 71 -18.05 -2.64 8.38
N ASP A 72 -18.06 -3.41 7.30
CA ASP A 72 -17.81 -4.86 7.32
C ASP A 72 -16.36 -5.25 7.69
N GLN A 73 -15.46 -4.27 7.78
CA GLN A 73 -14.04 -4.49 8.08
C GLN A 73 -13.68 -4.11 9.52
N VAL A 74 -14.63 -3.64 10.33
CA VAL A 74 -14.36 -3.18 11.69
C VAL A 74 -14.16 -4.36 12.66
N PRO A 75 -13.16 -4.30 13.56
CA PRO A 75 -12.03 -3.37 13.57
C PRO A 75 -10.96 -3.76 12.56
N TYR A 76 -10.34 -2.77 11.89
CA TYR A 76 -9.17 -3.00 11.03
C TYR A 76 -7.98 -2.15 11.44
N ILE A 77 -6.79 -2.65 11.11
CA ILE A 77 -5.52 -1.96 11.38
C ILE A 77 -5.14 -1.16 10.14
N LEU A 78 -4.98 0.15 10.32
CA LEU A 78 -4.44 1.04 9.30
C LEU A 78 -3.01 1.42 9.68
N ALA A 79 -2.06 1.22 8.77
CA ALA A 79 -0.66 1.46 9.03
C ALA A 79 0.01 2.29 7.94
N ILE A 80 1.03 3.04 8.36
CA ILE A 80 2.06 3.56 7.47
C ILE A 80 3.18 2.52 7.43
N ILE A 81 3.45 1.99 6.25
CA ILE A 81 4.50 1.02 5.99
C ILE A 81 5.69 1.75 5.36
N GLU A 82 6.87 1.61 5.96
CA GLU A 82 8.13 1.97 5.34
C GLU A 82 8.62 0.76 4.53
N LEU A 83 8.54 0.85 3.21
CA LEU A 83 9.04 -0.17 2.30
C LEU A 83 10.57 -0.24 2.35
N ASP A 84 11.14 -1.41 2.07
CA ASP A 84 12.59 -1.62 2.13
C ASP A 84 13.36 -0.72 1.14
N GLU A 85 12.74 -0.38 0.02
CA GLU A 85 13.29 0.57 -0.96
C GLU A 85 13.15 2.05 -0.54
N GLY A 86 12.49 2.33 0.58
CA GLY A 86 12.49 3.62 1.28
C GLY A 86 11.21 4.46 1.19
N ALA A 87 10.25 4.11 0.34
CA ALA A 87 8.98 4.83 0.26
C ALA A 87 8.08 4.50 1.45
N LYS A 88 7.33 5.49 1.94
CA LYS A 88 6.30 5.30 2.98
C LYS A 88 4.92 5.29 2.34
N ILE A 89 4.12 4.27 2.63
CA ILE A 89 2.79 4.09 2.04
C ILE A 89 1.77 3.75 3.10
N THR A 90 0.53 4.21 2.92
CA THR A 90 -0.58 3.87 3.79
C THR A 90 -1.28 2.63 3.25
N GLY A 91 -1.54 1.66 4.12
CA GLY A 91 -2.27 0.44 3.77
C GLY A 91 -2.86 -0.22 5.01
N GLN A 92 -3.88 -1.06 4.80
CA GLN A 92 -4.41 -1.88 5.88
C GLN A 92 -3.50 -3.08 6.15
N VAL A 93 -3.32 -3.41 7.42
CA VAL A 93 -2.71 -4.68 7.84
C VAL A 93 -3.84 -5.66 8.11
N VAL A 94 -3.87 -6.75 7.34
CA VAL A 94 -4.88 -7.81 7.41
C VAL A 94 -4.32 -9.06 8.08
N ASP A 95 -5.23 -9.97 8.41
CA ASP A 95 -4.92 -11.26 9.03
C ASP A 95 -4.14 -11.08 10.36
N ALA A 96 -4.38 -9.96 11.07
CA ALA A 96 -3.70 -9.57 12.29
C ALA A 96 -4.65 -8.82 13.23
N HIS A 97 -4.38 -8.92 14.54
CA HIS A 97 -5.06 -8.17 15.60
C HIS A 97 -4.15 -7.09 16.16
N LYS A 98 -4.73 -6.05 16.77
CA LYS A 98 -3.96 -4.93 17.34
C LYS A 98 -2.83 -5.40 18.27
N ASP A 99 -3.09 -6.40 19.10
CA ASP A 99 -2.11 -6.92 20.07
C ASP A 99 -0.93 -7.65 19.41
N THR A 100 -1.11 -8.09 18.16
CA THR A 100 -0.07 -8.74 17.36
C THR A 100 0.79 -7.75 16.57
N VAL A 101 0.28 -6.53 16.35
CA VAL A 101 0.94 -5.52 15.54
C VAL A 101 1.78 -4.59 16.41
N LYS A 102 3.07 -4.45 16.07
CA LYS A 102 3.99 -3.54 16.73
C LYS A 102 4.71 -2.66 15.71
N ILE A 103 5.08 -1.44 16.11
CA ILE A 103 6.00 -0.61 15.32
C ILE A 103 7.29 -1.40 15.10
N GLY A 104 7.79 -1.40 13.86
CA GLY A 104 8.96 -2.17 13.43
C GLY A 104 8.65 -3.59 12.93
N SER A 105 7.43 -4.12 13.13
CA SER A 105 7.06 -5.46 12.63
C SER A 105 7.20 -5.56 11.12
N ARG A 106 7.70 -6.70 10.64
CA ARG A 106 7.86 -6.97 9.21
C ARG A 106 6.52 -7.29 8.56
N VAL A 107 6.33 -6.75 7.37
CA VAL A 107 5.13 -6.97 6.57
C VAL A 107 5.49 -7.27 5.12
N GLU A 108 4.56 -7.94 4.44
CA GLU A 108 4.60 -8.11 3.00
C GLU A 108 3.26 -7.77 2.35
N GLN A 109 3.32 -7.35 1.08
CA GLN A 109 2.17 -7.03 0.25
C GLN A 109 1.33 -8.28 -0.02
N VAL A 110 0.02 -8.12 0.07
CA VAL A 110 -0.96 -9.08 -0.44
C VAL A 110 -1.98 -8.38 -1.34
N PHE A 111 -2.43 -9.07 -2.38
CA PHE A 111 -3.46 -8.58 -3.28
C PHE A 111 -4.86 -8.84 -2.71
N ARG A 112 -5.67 -7.80 -2.51
CA ARG A 112 -6.99 -7.88 -1.88
C ARG A 112 -7.96 -6.90 -2.51
N VAL A 113 -9.25 -7.10 -2.25
CA VAL A 113 -10.28 -6.08 -2.49
C VAL A 113 -10.04 -4.92 -1.51
N ILE A 114 -9.86 -3.71 -2.04
CA ILE A 114 -9.67 -2.49 -1.25
C ILE A 114 -10.97 -1.72 -1.06
N GLN A 115 -11.89 -1.83 -2.03
CA GLN A 115 -13.18 -1.14 -2.03
C GLN A 115 -14.12 -1.81 -3.03
N ARG A 116 -15.42 -1.72 -2.76
CA ARG A 116 -16.48 -2.01 -3.73
C ARG A 116 -17.27 -0.73 -3.94
N ASP A 117 -17.61 -0.44 -5.19
CA ASP A 117 -18.63 0.58 -5.48
C ASP A 117 -20.02 0.03 -5.09
N ASP A 118 -21.08 0.51 -5.75
CA ASP A 118 -22.44 -0.02 -5.61
C ASP A 118 -22.53 -1.50 -6.06
N PRO A 119 -23.61 -2.25 -5.76
CA PRO A 119 -23.73 -3.67 -6.14
C PRO A 119 -23.50 -4.00 -7.62
N GLU A 120 -23.76 -3.04 -8.52
CA GLU A 120 -23.53 -3.15 -9.96
C GLU A 120 -22.21 -2.48 -10.43
N GLY A 121 -21.44 -1.94 -9.49
CA GLY A 121 -20.23 -1.16 -9.72
C GLY A 121 -18.96 -2.00 -9.77
N LEU A 122 -17.81 -1.32 -9.85
CA LEU A 122 -16.51 -1.98 -9.98
C LEU A 122 -16.02 -2.50 -8.62
N VAL A 123 -15.40 -3.68 -8.64
CA VAL A 123 -14.61 -4.18 -7.51
C VAL A 123 -13.18 -3.66 -7.64
N HIS A 124 -12.78 -2.80 -6.71
CA HIS A 124 -11.44 -2.24 -6.68
C HIS A 124 -10.50 -3.19 -5.95
N TYR A 125 -9.53 -3.73 -6.69
CA TYR A 125 -8.42 -4.47 -6.12
C TYR A 125 -7.19 -3.59 -5.90
N GLY A 126 -6.34 -4.02 -4.98
CA GLY A 126 -5.06 -3.37 -4.72
C GLY A 126 -4.25 -4.11 -3.66
N PHE A 127 -3.30 -3.41 -3.07
CA PHE A 127 -2.47 -3.94 -2.01
C PHE A 127 -3.08 -3.72 -0.62
N LYS A 128 -2.97 -4.74 0.22
CA LYS A 128 -2.95 -4.66 1.69
C LYS A 128 -1.65 -5.28 2.18
N PHE A 129 -1.42 -5.32 3.48
CA PHE A 129 -0.22 -5.90 4.10
C PHE A 129 -0.60 -7.00 5.06
N ARG A 130 0.22 -8.05 5.16
CA ARG A 130 0.15 -9.03 6.25
C ARG A 130 1.46 -9.06 7.02
N LEU A 131 1.42 -9.46 8.29
CA LEU A 131 2.63 -9.70 9.07
C LEU A 131 3.42 -10.86 8.46
N VAL A 132 4.75 -10.72 8.45
CA VAL A 132 5.67 -11.80 8.13
C VAL A 132 6.15 -12.38 9.45
N GLU A 133 5.82 -13.63 9.75
CA GLU A 133 6.42 -14.34 10.88
C GLU A 133 7.90 -14.58 10.56
N ASP A 134 8.79 -14.22 11.49
CA ASP A 134 10.22 -14.53 11.41
C ASP A 134 10.39 -16.07 11.38
N GLY A 135 10.40 -16.65 10.17
CA GLY A 135 10.85 -18.01 9.92
C GLY A 135 9.82 -19.03 9.42
N LYS A 136 8.54 -18.69 9.20
CA LYS A 136 7.62 -19.62 8.52
C LYS A 136 6.74 -18.90 7.50
N ALA A 137 7.07 -19.09 6.23
CA ALA A 137 6.13 -18.89 5.15
C ALA A 137 4.93 -19.81 5.39
N ARG A 138 3.84 -19.26 5.93
CA ARG A 138 2.55 -19.96 5.97
C ARG A 138 1.99 -19.94 4.55
N LEU A 139 2.49 -20.86 3.72
CA LEU A 139 1.85 -21.26 2.48
C LEU A 139 0.51 -21.88 2.90
N VAL A 140 -0.57 -21.20 2.54
CA VAL A 140 -1.88 -21.84 2.42
C VAL A 140 -1.91 -22.51 1.07
#